data_AF-A0A935GNY2-F1
#
_entry.id   AF-A0A935GNY2-F1
#
_cell.length_a   1.000
_cell.length_b   1.000
_cell.length_c   1.000
_cell.angle_alpha   90.00
_cell.angle_beta   90.00
_cell.angle_gamma   90.00
#
_symmetry.space_group_name_H-M   'P 1'
#
loop_
_entity.id
_entity.type
_entity.pdbx_description
1 polymer ?
#
loop_
_entity_poly.entity_id
_entity_poly.type
_entity_poly.pdbx_seq_one_letter_code
_entity_poly.pdbx_strand_id
1 'polypeptide(L)' 'WRFAPRSGGERIRLREGGPSRTLKNLLQEHAVPVWRRRRLPLLFDGDRLVWVPGIGVAHDYGACAAEPGLLPDWRERG' A
#
# COMPACT_ATOMS: atom_id res chain seq x y z
N TRP A 1 11.07 8.47 -0.22
CA TRP A 1 10.17 7.36 0.17
C TRP A 1 10.80 6.54 1.30
N ARG A 2 9.99 5.89 2.14
CA ARG A 2 10.46 4.95 3.18
C ARG A 2 9.57 3.71 3.26
N PHE A 3 10.16 2.57 3.61
CA PHE A 3 9.38 1.41 4.06
C PHE A 3 9.21 1.46 5.58
N ALA A 4 8.01 1.13 6.06
CA ALA A 4 7.73 1.05 7.49
C ALA A 4 6.53 0.15 7.79
N PRO A 5 6.43 -0.39 9.03
CA PRO A 5 5.22 -1.07 9.46
C PRO A 5 4.05 -0.08 9.59
N ARG A 6 2.84 -0.64 9.68
CA ARG A 6 1.65 0.14 10.03
C ARG A 6 1.78 0.80 11.41
N SER A 7 1.37 2.05 11.53
CA SER A 7 1.20 2.81 12.76
C SER A 7 -0.27 2.95 13.19
N GLY A 8 -1.22 2.72 12.27
CA GLY A 8 -2.65 2.97 12.45
C GLY A 8 -3.10 4.31 11.86
N GLY A 9 -4.36 4.36 11.39
CA GLY A 9 -4.96 5.56 10.79
C GLY A 9 -4.66 5.75 9.29
N GLU A 10 -3.82 4.91 8.69
CA GLU A 10 -3.39 5.07 7.31
C GLU A 10 -4.56 4.95 6.34
N ARG A 11 -4.48 5.71 5.25
CA ARG A 11 -5.47 5.71 4.19
C ARG A 11 -4.81 5.73 2.82
N ILE A 12 -5.48 5.13 1.85
CA ILE A 12 -5.03 5.08 0.47
C ILE A 12 -6.22 5.09 -0.48
N ARG A 13 -6.07 5.77 -1.62
CA ARG A 13 -7.02 5.74 -2.74
C ARG A 13 -6.34 4.95 -3.87
N LEU A 14 -6.93 3.84 -4.28
CA LEU A 14 -6.33 2.92 -5.27
C LEU A 14 -6.72 3.21 -6.73
N ARG A 15 -7.79 4.00 -6.95
CA ARG A 15 -8.30 4.31 -8.29
C ARG A 15 -8.77 5.75 -8.38
N GLU A 16 -8.74 6.31 -9.58
CA GLU A 16 -9.27 7.64 -9.87
C GLU A 16 -10.75 7.72 -9.50
N GLY A 17 -11.18 8.84 -8.92
CA GLY A 17 -12.57 9.03 -8.45
C GLY A 17 -13.04 8.06 -7.35
N GLY A 18 -12.18 7.13 -6.91
CA GLY A 18 -12.51 6.13 -5.90
C GLY A 18 -12.47 6.67 -4.47
N PRO A 19 -13.13 5.97 -3.53
CA PRO A 19 -13.05 6.34 -2.12
C PRO A 19 -11.63 6.16 -1.61
N SER A 20 -11.19 7.08 -0.75
CA SER A 20 -10.05 6.83 0.13
C SER A 20 -10.47 5.79 1.16
N ARG A 21 -9.73 4.68 1.28
CA ARG A 21 -10.02 3.58 2.20
C ARG A 21 -9.01 3.56 3.33
N THR A 22 -9.44 3.19 4.53
CA THR A 22 -8.49 2.93 5.62
C THR A 22 -7.71 1.66 5.32
N LEU A 23 -6.44 1.61 5.73
CA LEU A 23 -5.63 0.41 5.61
C LEU A 23 -6.24 -0.77 6.37
N LYS A 24 -6.89 -0.51 7.52
CA LYS A 24 -7.63 -1.54 8.26
C LYS A 24 -8.69 -2.22 7.38
N ASN A 25 -9.54 -1.44 6.71
CA ASN A 25 -10.62 -1.98 5.89
C ASN A 25 -10.06 -2.75 4.69
N LEU A 26 -9.05 -2.19 4.00
CA LEU A 26 -8.41 -2.87 2.88
C LEU A 26 -7.82 -4.24 3.27
N LEU A 27 -7.10 -4.30 4.39
CA LEU A 27 -6.52 -5.56 4.87
C LEU A 27 -7.59 -6.56 5.32
N GLN A 28 -8.75 -6.09 5.80
CA GLN A 28 -9.87 -6.95 6.15
C GLN A 28 -10.56 -7.50 4.89
N GLU A 29 -10.83 -6.64 3.90
CA GLU A 29 -11.44 -7.01 2.62
C GLU A 29 -10.59 -8.01 1.84
N HIS A 30 -9.26 -7.88 1.91
CA HIS A 30 -8.31 -8.80 1.28
C HIS A 30 -7.95 -10.00 2.18
N ALA A 31 -8.71 -10.22 3.25
CA ALA A 31 -8.54 -11.34 4.19
C ALA A 31 -7.09 -11.51 4.73
N VAL A 32 -6.34 -10.41 4.86
CA VAL A 32 -4.95 -10.47 5.35
C VAL A 32 -4.96 -10.86 6.83
N PRO A 33 -4.29 -11.96 7.24
CA PRO A 33 -4.27 -12.38 8.64
C PRO A 33 -3.59 -11.35 9.55
N VAL A 34 -4.07 -11.21 10.80
CA VAL A 34 -3.57 -10.19 11.75
C VAL A 34 -2.06 -10.27 11.97
N TRP A 35 -1.52 -11.49 12.09
CA TRP A 35 -0.08 -11.72 12.24
C TRP A 35 0.73 -11.18 11.05
N ARG A 36 0.17 -11.27 9.83
CA ARG A 36 0.81 -10.77 8.61
C ARG A 36 0.72 -9.26 8.51
N ARG A 37 -0.41 -8.66 8.93
CA ARG A 37 -0.63 -7.20 8.88
C ARG A 37 0.46 -6.40 9.59
N ARG A 38 1.05 -6.93 10.66
CA ARG A 38 2.12 -6.27 11.43
C ARG A 38 3.47 -6.29 10.71
N ARG A 39 3.66 -7.22 9.78
CA ARG A 39 4.93 -7.45 9.07
C ARG A 39 4.95 -6.85 7.66
N LEU A 40 3.81 -6.35 7.17
CA LEU A 40 3.74 -5.76 5.83
C LEU A 40 4.66 -4.54 5.72
N PRO A 41 5.61 -4.52 4.78
CA PRO A 41 6.41 -3.34 4.50
C PRO A 41 5.59 -2.37 3.66
N LEU A 42 4.95 -1.40 4.30
CA LEU A 42 4.21 -0.36 3.57
C LEU A 42 5.20 0.66 3.02
N LEU A 43 4.97 1.16 1.81
CA LEU A 43 5.77 2.26 1.26
C LEU A 43 5.06 3.58 1.55
N PHE A 44 5.83 4.54 2.05
CA PHE A 44 5.37 5.90 2.35
C PHE A 44 6.17 6.96 1.60
N ASP A 45 5.49 8.06 1.30
CA ASP A 45 6.08 9.32 0.89
C ASP A 45 5.73 10.38 1.95
N GLY A 46 6.71 10.71 2.80
CA GLY A 46 6.43 11.39 4.08
C GLY A 46 5.49 10.55 4.96
N ASP A 47 4.29 11.09 5.22
CA ASP A 47 3.21 10.43 5.96
C ASP A 47 2.15 9.79 5.06
N ARG A 48 2.28 9.99 3.73
CA ARG A 48 1.33 9.46 2.76
C ARG A 48 1.62 8.01 2.45
N LEU A 49 0.64 7.12 2.62
CA LEU A 49 0.73 5.73 2.22
C LEU A 49 0.61 5.61 0.69
N VAL A 50 1.65 5.06 0.04
CA VAL A 50 1.73 4.99 -1.43
C VAL A 50 1.65 3.58 -1.99
N TRP A 51 2.00 2.55 -1.22
CA TRP A 51 1.84 1.16 -1.67
C TRP A 51 1.58 0.21 -0.51
N VAL A 52 0.70 -0.77 -0.77
CA VAL A 52 0.36 -1.85 0.15
C VAL A 52 0.64 -3.18 -0.55
N PRO A 53 1.54 -4.02 0.01
CA PRO A 53 1.90 -5.30 -0.60
C PRO A 53 0.68 -6.18 -0.87
N GLY A 54 0.58 -6.71 -2.09
CA GLY A 54 -0.51 -7.58 -2.52
C GLY A 54 -1.88 -6.89 -2.69
N ILE A 55 -1.96 -5.56 -2.55
CA ILE A 55 -3.21 -4.80 -2.72
C ILE A 55 -3.07 -3.75 -3.82
N GLY A 56 -2.03 -2.91 -3.78
CA GLY A 56 -1.80 -1.95 -4.87
C GLY A 56 -1.08 -0.66 -4.48
N VAL A 57 -0.94 0.21 -5.48
CA VAL A 57 -0.32 1.53 -5.41
C VAL A 57 -1.40 2.60 -5.29
N ALA A 58 -1.08 3.71 -4.62
CA ALA A 58 -1.95 4.88 -4.59
C ALA A 58 -2.12 5.43 -6.00
N HIS A 59 -3.35 5.81 -6.36
CA HIS A 59 -3.68 6.31 -7.70
C HIS A 59 -2.69 7.37 -8.21
N ASP A 60 -2.36 8.36 -7.37
CA ASP A 60 -1.51 9.49 -7.75
C ASP A 60 -0.01 9.12 -7.87
N TYR A 61 0.35 7.86 -7.63
CA TYR A 61 1.71 7.31 -7.79
C TYR A 61 1.77 6.25 -8.90
N GLY A 62 0.71 6.09 -9.68
CA GLY A 62 0.73 5.26 -10.88
C GLY A 62 1.65 5.88 -11.93
N ALA A 63 2.59 5.08 -12.45
CA ALA A 63 3.41 5.49 -13.58
C ALA A 63 2.58 5.45 -14.88
N CYS A 64 2.76 6.46 -15.74
CA CYS A 64 2.18 6.44 -17.09
C CYS A 64 3.15 5.75 -18.05
N ALA A 65 2.66 5.33 -19.22
CA ALA A 65 3.50 4.63 -20.21
C ALA A 65 4.68 5.46 -20.74
N ALA A 66 4.62 6.80 -20.64
CA ALA A 66 5.67 7.69 -21.10
C ALA A 66 6.86 7.80 -20.12
N GLU A 67 6.65 7.50 -18.84
CA GLU A 67 7.69 7.55 -17.80
C GLU A 67 7.64 6.28 -16.95
N PRO A 68 8.58 5.33 -17.15
CA PRO A 68 8.57 4.08 -16.42
C PRO A 68 8.77 4.33 -14.92
N GLY A 69 7.89 3.71 -14.11
CA GLY A 69 8.00 3.72 -12.66
C GLY A 69 8.61 2.45 -12.09
N LEU A 70 8.76 2.45 -10.77
CA LEU A 70 9.18 1.28 -10.00
C LEU A 70 7.96 0.67 -9.30
N LEU A 71 7.76 -0.64 -9.44
CA LEU A 71 6.77 -1.37 -8.66
C LEU A 71 7.48 -2.20 -7.59
N PRO A 72 7.28 -1.91 -6.29
CA PRO A 72 7.84 -2.74 -5.23
C PRO A 72 7.27 -4.17 -5.27
N ASP A 73 8.15 -5.15 -5.07
CA ASP A 73 7.78 -6.55 -4.89
C ASP A 73 8.17 -7.00 -3.46
N TRP A 74 7.27 -7.67 -2.77
CA TRP A 74 7.52 -8.19 -1.42
C TRP A 74 7.39 -9.71 -1.42
N ARG A 75 8.48 -10.37 -1.02
CA ARG A 75 8.55 -11.82 -0.90
C ARG A 75 8.94 -12.20 0.53
N GLU A 76 8.14 -13.08 1.13
CA GLU A 76 8.54 -13.75 2.37
C GLU A 76 9.57 -14.83 2.01
N ARG A 77 10.75 -14.78 2.62
CA ARG A 77 11.66 -15.94 2.63
C ARG A 77 11.07 -16.97 3.59
N GLY A 78 10.86 -18.19 3.10
CA GLY A 78 10.50 -19.36 3.91
C GLY A 78 11.58 -19.72 4.91
#